data_AF-A0A9N9A270-F1
#
_entry.id   AF-A0A9N9A270-F1
#
_cell.length_a   1.000
_cell.length_b   1.000
_cell.length_c   1.000
_cell.angle_alpha   90.00
_cell.angle_beta   90.00
_cell.angle_gamma   90.00
#
_symmetry.space_group_name_H-M   'P 1'
#
loop_
_entity.id
_entity.type
_entity.pdbx_description
1 polymer ?
#
loop_
_entity_poly.entity_id
_entity_poly.type
_entity_poly.pdbx_seq_one_letter_code
_entity_poly.pdbx_strand_id
1 'polypeptide(L)'
;MSDEYESVLLVIRECYVYQIPPRTSSREYKASEWGDMEAFLWKGRLRVVSIGEKCIIKLEDGTTGELFAQCIYDPDTNTVEPVRDSSRYFVLRVEDNGRHAFIGMGFQERSEAFDFQVTLQDHIKHLKIEKEVADAKNASQEPKKDYSLKEGQTINIKIGNHNTRNIHQSKHTKNIDGNITAVPLLPPPPSAAFIRKKQNSQRTPSPNDFSDFSDFTDSTNSETL
;
A
#
# COMPACT_ATOMS: atom_id res chain seq x y z
N MET A 1 23.84 23.66 6.74
CA MET A 1 22.39 23.69 6.99
C MET A 1 21.79 22.94 5.84
N SER A 2 21.31 21.73 6.07
CA SER A 2 20.68 20.93 5.02
C SER A 2 19.28 21.49 4.86
N ASP A 3 19.01 22.21 3.77
CA ASP A 3 17.67 22.64 3.39
C ASP A 3 16.84 21.38 3.15
N GLU A 4 16.19 20.88 4.20
CA GLU A 4 15.28 19.74 4.14
C GLU A 4 14.07 20.16 3.32
N TYR A 5 13.98 19.64 2.10
CA TYR A 5 12.94 19.98 1.14
C TYR A 5 11.57 19.52 1.67
N GLU A 6 10.63 20.46 1.82
CA GLU A 6 9.22 20.15 2.11
C GLU A 6 8.46 19.94 0.79
N SER A 7 7.97 18.73 0.57
CA SER A 7 7.09 18.38 -0.55
C SER A 7 5.68 18.11 -0.04
N VAL A 8 4.66 18.72 -0.67
CA VAL A 8 3.26 18.41 -0.35
C VAL A 8 2.80 17.24 -1.20
N LEU A 9 2.46 16.13 -0.57
CA LEU A 9 2.07 14.89 -1.25
C LEU A 9 0.56 14.85 -1.52
N LEU A 10 -0.25 15.27 -0.56
CA LEU A 10 -1.70 15.24 -0.66
C LEU A 10 -2.33 16.36 0.16
N VAL A 11 -3.41 16.93 -0.38
CA VAL A 11 -4.23 17.93 0.31
C VAL A 11 -5.70 17.51 0.20
N ILE A 12 -6.34 17.29 1.34
CA ILE A 12 -7.76 16.95 1.44
C ILE A 12 -8.49 18.11 2.10
N ARG A 13 -9.53 18.64 1.44
CA ARG A 13 -10.21 19.88 1.86
C ARG A 13 -11.02 19.72 3.13
N GLU A 14 -11.66 18.56 3.30
CA GLU A 14 -12.57 18.30 4.41
C GLU A 14 -12.21 16.98 5.09
N CYS A 15 -11.70 17.06 6.30
CA CYS A 15 -11.49 15.94 7.21
C CYS A 15 -12.17 16.23 8.55
N TYR A 16 -12.62 15.17 9.21
CA TYR A 16 -13.29 15.21 10.49
C TYR A 16 -12.43 14.52 11.54
N VAL A 17 -12.32 15.10 12.72
CA VAL A 17 -11.59 14.53 13.85
C VAL A 17 -12.58 14.13 14.94
N TYR A 18 -12.35 12.96 15.53
CA TYR A 18 -13.18 12.34 16.55
C TYR A 18 -12.34 12.04 17.78
N GLN A 19 -12.98 12.11 18.95
CA GLN A 19 -12.33 11.72 20.19
C GLN A 19 -12.37 10.19 20.32
N ILE A 20 -11.19 9.58 20.51
CA ILE A 20 -11.10 8.13 20.73
C ILE A 20 -11.13 7.86 22.24
N PRO A 21 -11.95 6.89 22.70
CA PRO A 21 -11.92 6.44 24.09
C PRO A 21 -10.53 5.89 24.47
N PRO A 22 -10.02 6.19 25.68
CA PRO A 22 -8.74 5.67 26.13
C PRO A 22 -8.75 4.13 26.17
N ARG A 23 -7.67 3.56 25.62
CA ARG A 23 -7.52 2.14 25.35
C ARG A 23 -7.63 1.29 26.64
N THR A 24 -8.61 0.40 26.72
CA THR A 24 -8.80 -0.53 27.87
C THR A 24 -8.33 -1.96 27.59
N SER A 25 -8.04 -2.34 26.33
CA SER A 25 -7.53 -3.68 25.97
C SER A 25 -6.89 -3.71 24.57
N SER A 26 -6.26 -4.82 24.16
CA SER A 26 -5.63 -5.03 22.83
C SER A 26 -6.64 -5.15 21.67
N ARG A 27 -7.81 -4.55 21.81
CA ARG A 27 -8.87 -4.54 20.80
C ARG A 27 -8.50 -3.56 19.69
N GLU A 28 -8.72 -3.99 18.45
CA GLU A 28 -8.58 -3.17 17.24
C GLU A 28 -9.57 -2.01 17.26
N TYR A 29 -9.21 -0.87 16.68
CA TYR A 29 -10.10 0.28 16.62
C TYR A 29 -11.33 0.00 15.74
N LYS A 30 -12.49 0.40 16.25
CA LYS A 30 -13.78 0.36 15.56
C LYS A 30 -14.40 1.75 15.62
N ALA A 31 -14.82 2.28 14.47
CA ALA A 31 -15.45 3.59 14.39
C ALA A 31 -16.78 3.60 15.13
N SER A 32 -17.47 2.45 15.20
CA SER A 32 -18.67 2.25 16.01
C SER A 32 -18.48 2.48 17.52
N GLU A 33 -17.25 2.42 18.04
CA GLU A 33 -16.96 2.66 19.46
C GLU A 33 -16.69 4.14 19.77
N TRP A 34 -16.49 4.99 18.74
CA TRP A 34 -16.18 6.41 18.92
C TRP A 34 -17.42 7.26 19.25
N GLY A 35 -18.59 6.65 19.29
CA GLY A 35 -19.88 7.30 19.55
C GLY A 35 -20.57 7.73 18.25
N ASP A 36 -21.32 8.84 18.32
CA ASP A 36 -22.02 9.40 17.18
C ASP A 36 -21.01 9.97 16.16
N MET A 37 -20.94 9.38 14.96
CA MET A 37 -20.10 9.88 13.85
C MET A 37 -20.48 11.29 13.38
N GLU A 38 -21.62 11.82 13.83
CA GLU A 38 -22.04 13.21 13.58
C GLU A 38 -21.42 14.18 14.59
N ALA A 39 -20.99 13.71 15.77
CA ALA A 39 -20.33 14.51 16.79
C ALA A 39 -18.81 14.55 16.56
N PHE A 40 -18.38 15.15 15.45
CA PHE A 40 -16.96 15.42 15.23
C PHE A 40 -16.46 16.50 16.21
N LEU A 41 -15.28 16.29 16.78
CA LEU A 41 -14.59 17.23 17.67
C LEU A 41 -14.10 18.45 16.89
N TRP A 42 -13.61 18.23 15.68
CA TRP A 42 -13.04 19.26 14.82
C TRP A 42 -13.19 18.91 13.35
N LYS A 43 -13.29 19.93 12.49
CA LYS A 43 -13.34 19.81 11.04
C LYS A 43 -12.31 20.76 10.44
N GLY A 44 -11.59 20.30 9.43
CA GLY A 44 -10.68 21.17 8.69
C GLY A 44 -10.06 20.49 7.48
N ARG A 45 -8.88 20.96 7.10
CA ARG A 45 -8.09 20.50 5.95
C ARG A 45 -6.96 19.60 6.43
N LEU A 46 -6.74 18.50 5.72
CA LEU A 46 -5.58 17.64 5.93
C LEU A 46 -4.52 17.89 4.86
N ARG A 47 -3.27 18.00 5.29
CA ARG A 47 -2.10 18.05 4.41
C ARG A 47 -1.12 16.96 4.79
N VAL A 48 -0.73 16.15 3.80
CA VAL A 48 0.39 15.22 3.94
C VAL A 48 1.61 15.89 3.32
N VAL A 49 2.65 16.10 4.12
CA VAL A 49 3.92 16.67 3.67
C VAL A 49 5.05 15.67 3.91
N SER A 50 6.00 15.62 3.00
CA SER A 50 7.26 14.89 3.14
C SER A 50 8.35 15.92 3.39
N ILE A 51 9.14 15.69 4.45
CA ILE A 51 10.31 16.49 4.80
C ILE A 51 11.49 15.52 4.87
N GLY A 52 12.31 15.52 3.82
CA GLY A 52 13.38 14.54 3.65
C GLY A 52 12.84 13.10 3.71
N GLU A 53 13.30 12.32 4.70
CA GLU A 53 12.87 10.93 4.91
C GLU A 53 11.62 10.79 5.79
N LYS A 54 11.07 11.89 6.31
CA LYS A 54 9.92 11.85 7.23
C LYS A 54 8.66 12.28 6.50
N CYS A 55 7.56 11.58 6.79
CA CYS A 55 6.23 11.99 6.37
C CYS A 55 5.49 12.59 7.56
N ILE A 56 4.89 13.76 7.37
CA ILE A 56 4.16 14.47 8.41
C ILE A 56 2.76 14.75 7.90
N ILE A 57 1.78 14.34 8.68
CA ILE A 57 0.37 14.61 8.46
C ILE A 57 0.01 15.81 9.33
N LYS A 58 -0.35 16.92 8.69
CA LYS A 58 -0.76 18.18 9.33
C LYS A 58 -2.28 18.33 9.18
N LEU A 59 -2.96 18.52 10.31
CA LEU A 59 -4.37 18.89 10.36
C LEU A 59 -4.43 20.40 10.57
N GLU A 60 -4.96 21.13 9.59
CA GLU A 60 -5.03 22.59 9.56
C GLU A 60 -6.47 23.07 9.42
N ASP A 61 -6.81 24.22 9.99
CA ASP A 61 -8.09 24.85 9.72
C ASP A 61 -8.19 25.25 8.23
N GLY A 62 -9.33 24.96 7.60
CA GLY A 62 -9.54 25.25 6.17
C GLY A 62 -9.58 26.75 5.84
N THR A 63 -9.85 27.60 6.83
CA THR A 63 -10.08 29.04 6.71
C THR A 63 -8.86 29.83 7.18
N THR A 64 -8.36 29.54 8.38
CA THR A 64 -7.25 30.29 8.99
C THR A 64 -5.89 29.69 8.67
N GLY A 65 -5.83 28.40 8.30
CA GLY A 65 -4.58 27.66 8.14
C GLY A 65 -3.86 27.37 9.46
N GLU A 66 -4.54 27.53 10.60
CA GLU A 66 -3.98 27.23 11.92
C GLU A 66 -3.79 25.72 12.09
N LEU A 67 -2.61 25.30 12.56
CA LEU A 67 -2.30 23.89 12.79
C LEU A 67 -3.01 23.41 14.06
N PHE A 68 -3.95 22.49 13.89
CA PHE A 68 -4.68 21.86 14.98
C PHE A 68 -3.85 20.72 15.60
N ALA A 69 -3.32 19.84 14.76
CA ALA A 69 -2.49 18.72 15.21
C ALA A 69 -1.52 18.26 14.12
N GLN A 70 -0.40 17.68 14.56
CA GLN A 70 0.58 17.07 13.67
C GLN A 70 0.86 15.62 14.08
N CYS A 71 1.10 14.78 13.08
CA CYS A 71 1.39 13.37 13.25
C CYS A 71 2.57 13.01 12.35
N ILE A 72 3.66 12.53 12.92
CA ILE A 72 4.82 12.04 12.16
C ILE A 72 4.56 10.59 11.79
N TYR A 73 4.34 10.33 10.52
CA TYR A 73 4.09 8.98 10.03
C TYR A 73 5.38 8.17 10.04
N ASP A 74 5.31 7.03 10.73
CA ASP A 74 6.38 6.07 10.85
C ASP A 74 5.80 4.66 10.64
N PRO A 75 6.31 3.89 9.65
CA PRO A 75 5.83 2.54 9.35
C PRO A 75 6.07 1.55 10.49
N ASP A 76 7.10 1.75 11.32
CA ASP A 76 7.49 0.78 12.34
C ASP A 76 6.64 0.89 13.62
N THR A 77 6.12 2.09 13.91
CA THR A 77 5.37 2.38 15.13
C THR A 77 3.86 2.38 14.97
N ASN A 78 3.33 2.04 13.79
CA ASN A 78 1.89 2.01 13.50
C ASN A 78 1.18 3.33 13.90
N THR A 79 1.83 4.47 13.65
CA THR A 79 1.31 5.80 14.03
C THR A 79 -0.04 6.11 13.37
N VAL A 80 -0.30 5.53 12.19
CA VAL A 80 -1.60 5.55 11.50
C VAL A 80 -2.16 4.13 11.49
N GLU A 81 -3.29 3.92 12.16
CA GLU A 81 -3.98 2.62 12.18
C GLU A 81 -5.34 2.72 11.48
N PRO A 82 -5.58 1.95 10.40
CA PRO A 82 -6.89 1.91 9.76
C PRO A 82 -7.91 1.20 10.65
N VAL A 83 -9.14 1.70 10.64
CA VAL A 83 -10.23 1.11 11.41
C VAL A 83 -10.79 -0.13 10.69
N ARG A 84 -11.15 -1.19 11.43
CA ARG A 84 -11.55 -2.48 10.82
C ARG A 84 -12.96 -2.48 10.23
N ASP A 85 -13.89 -1.74 10.81
CA ASP A 85 -15.29 -1.68 10.36
C ASP A 85 -15.54 -0.63 9.26
N SER A 86 -14.58 0.27 9.04
CA SER A 86 -14.70 1.33 8.03
C SER A 86 -13.35 1.70 7.43
N SER A 87 -13.28 1.80 6.11
CA SER A 87 -12.10 2.29 5.42
C SER A 87 -12.05 3.82 5.29
N ARG A 88 -13.05 4.54 5.82
CA ARG A 88 -13.08 6.01 5.82
C ARG A 88 -12.47 6.60 7.09
N TYR A 89 -12.27 5.77 8.11
CA TYR A 89 -11.79 6.20 9.42
C TYR A 89 -10.42 5.60 9.71
N PHE A 90 -9.59 6.39 10.37
CA PHE A 90 -8.23 6.06 10.76
C PHE A 90 -7.97 6.60 12.16
N VAL A 91 -7.09 5.94 12.89
CA VAL A 91 -6.54 6.45 14.15
C VAL A 91 -5.18 7.04 13.88
N LEU A 92 -5.00 8.27 14.31
CA LEU A 92 -3.73 8.99 14.24
C LEU A 92 -3.16 9.13 15.64
N ARG A 93 -1.89 8.78 15.79
CA ARG A 93 -1.09 9.19 16.94
C ARG A 93 -0.49 10.56 16.67
N VAL A 94 -1.12 11.59 17.22
CA VAL A 94 -0.62 12.96 17.15
C VAL A 94 0.38 13.24 18.26
N GLU A 95 1.34 14.10 17.97
CA GLU A 95 2.33 14.57 18.94
C GLU A 95 2.14 16.07 19.20
N ASP A 96 1.92 16.40 20.47
CA ASP A 96 1.79 17.77 20.95
C ASP A 96 2.79 18.02 22.08
N ASN A 97 3.77 18.90 21.84
CA ASN A 97 4.76 19.33 22.84
C ASN A 97 5.44 18.17 23.64
N GLY A 98 5.76 17.06 22.96
CA GLY A 98 6.39 15.88 23.56
C GLY A 98 5.43 14.91 24.26
N ARG A 99 4.11 15.15 24.17
CA ARG A 99 3.07 14.20 24.57
C ARG A 99 2.42 13.59 23.34
N HIS A 100 2.05 12.32 23.43
CA HIS A 100 1.33 11.64 22.37
C HIS A 100 -0.14 11.47 22.75
N ALA A 101 -1.02 11.76 21.82
CA ALA A 101 -2.45 11.51 21.94
C ALA A 101 -2.95 10.71 20.73
N PHE A 102 -4.00 9.92 20.94
CA PHE A 102 -4.66 9.20 19.85
C PHE A 102 -5.95 9.93 19.51
N ILE A 103 -6.10 10.30 18.24
CA ILE A 103 -7.30 10.93 17.72
C ILE A 103 -7.86 10.10 16.57
N GLY A 104 -9.18 10.09 16.46
CA GLY A 104 -9.87 9.48 15.34
C GLY A 104 -9.94 10.51 14.23
N MET A 105 -9.75 10.07 13.00
CA MET A 105 -9.91 10.90 11.83
C MET A 105 -10.79 10.18 10.83
N GLY A 106 -11.68 10.92 10.17
CA GLY A 106 -12.53 10.44 9.11
C GLY A 106 -12.54 11.36 7.91
N PHE A 107 -12.84 10.76 6.76
CA PHE A 107 -13.09 11.47 5.51
C PHE A 107 -14.58 11.40 5.15
N GLN A 108 -15.05 12.43 4.44
CA GLN A 108 -16.40 12.44 3.90
C GLN A 108 -16.56 11.31 2.86
N GLU A 109 -15.61 11.26 1.93
CA GLU A 109 -15.63 10.31 0.82
C GLU A 109 -14.64 9.16 1.04
N ARG A 110 -15.02 7.99 0.53
CA ARG A 110 -14.13 6.82 0.55
C ARG A 110 -12.95 6.98 -0.41
N SER A 111 -13.10 7.77 -1.47
CA SER A 111 -12.05 8.06 -2.44
C SER A 111 -10.90 8.81 -1.77
N GLU A 112 -11.20 9.87 -1.02
CA GLU A 112 -10.18 10.65 -0.29
C GLU A 112 -9.44 9.81 0.75
N ALA A 113 -10.16 8.94 1.46
CA ALA A 113 -9.57 7.99 2.40
C ALA A 113 -8.59 7.00 1.72
N PHE A 114 -8.95 6.53 0.53
CA PHE A 114 -8.10 5.65 -0.26
C PHE A 114 -6.86 6.38 -0.77
N ASP A 115 -7.01 7.59 -1.29
CA ASP A 115 -5.90 8.42 -1.75
C ASP A 115 -4.93 8.70 -0.60
N PHE A 116 -5.43 9.04 0.58
CA PHE A 116 -4.62 9.21 1.79
C PHE A 116 -3.77 7.98 2.11
N GLN A 117 -4.41 6.80 2.13
CA GLN A 117 -3.70 5.55 2.43
C GLN A 117 -2.65 5.21 1.36
N VAL A 118 -2.96 5.43 0.09
CA VAL A 118 -2.04 5.18 -1.02
C VAL A 118 -0.86 6.15 -0.97
N THR A 119 -1.10 7.45 -0.72
CA THR A 119 -0.04 8.47 -0.61
C THR A 119 0.98 8.12 0.48
N LEU A 120 0.52 7.66 1.66
CA LEU A 120 1.41 7.24 2.74
C LEU A 120 2.29 6.04 2.34
N GLN A 121 1.69 5.05 1.67
CA GLN A 121 2.43 3.88 1.20
C GLN A 121 3.40 4.19 0.08
N ASP A 122 2.99 5.04 -0.87
CA ASP A 122 3.81 5.47 -1.99
C ASP A 122 5.06 6.20 -1.51
N HIS A 123 4.90 7.09 -0.52
CA HIS A 123 6.03 7.79 0.08
C HIS A 123 7.06 6.84 0.70
N ILE A 124 6.63 5.83 1.47
CA ILE A 124 7.57 4.83 2.03
C ILE A 124 8.28 4.05 0.91
N LYS A 125 7.55 3.69 -0.15
CA LYS A 125 8.16 2.97 -1.29
C LYS A 125 9.21 3.83 -1.99
N HIS A 126 8.91 5.10 -2.23
CA HIS A 126 9.86 6.04 -2.80
C HIS A 126 11.10 6.19 -1.92
N LEU A 127 10.94 6.35 -0.61
CA LEU A 127 12.09 6.41 0.31
C LEU A 127 12.95 5.15 0.28
N LYS A 128 12.34 3.97 0.21
CA LYS A 128 13.08 2.69 0.09
C LYS A 128 13.89 2.63 -1.19
N ILE A 129 13.29 3.01 -2.32
CA ILE A 129 13.96 3.04 -3.63
C ILE A 129 15.10 4.06 -3.63
N GLU A 130 14.87 5.26 -3.09
CA GLU A 130 15.91 6.30 -3.00
C GLU A 130 17.08 5.86 -2.13
N LYS A 131 16.81 5.17 -1.01
CA LYS A 131 17.83 4.58 -0.16
C LYS A 131 18.63 3.49 -0.87
N GLU A 132 17.98 2.57 -1.57
CA GLU A 132 18.66 1.53 -2.37
C GLU A 132 19.50 2.14 -3.51
N VAL A 133 19.02 3.20 -4.16
CA VAL A 133 19.76 3.92 -5.19
C VAL A 133 20.94 4.68 -4.60
N ALA A 134 20.79 5.29 -3.42
CA ALA A 134 21.88 5.94 -2.71
C ALA A 134 22.95 4.94 -2.27
N ASP A 135 22.55 3.79 -1.75
CA ASP A 135 23.44 2.69 -1.38
C ASP A 135 24.15 2.10 -2.61
N ALA A 136 23.46 1.97 -3.75
CA ALA A 136 24.08 1.56 -5.01
C ALA A 136 25.07 2.60 -5.56
N LYS A 137 24.78 3.89 -5.40
CA LYS A 137 25.70 5.00 -5.76
C LYS A 137 26.90 5.06 -4.82
N ASN A 138 26.71 4.79 -3.53
CA ASN A 138 27.80 4.72 -2.54
C ASN A 138 28.65 3.45 -2.70
N ALA A 139 28.06 2.31 -3.08
CA ALA A 139 28.79 1.11 -3.47
C ALA A 139 29.58 1.29 -4.78
N SER A 140 29.16 2.24 -5.62
CA SER A 140 29.92 2.67 -6.81
C SER A 140 31.07 3.65 -6.48
N GLN A 141 31.16 4.11 -5.23
CA GLN A 141 32.25 4.93 -4.69
C GLN A 141 33.24 4.11 -3.82
N GLU A 142 33.19 2.77 -3.84
CA GLU A 142 34.41 2.02 -3.53
C GLU A 142 35.43 2.31 -4.63
N PRO A 143 36.67 2.72 -4.30
CA PRO A 143 37.67 3.02 -5.30
C PRO A 143 37.82 1.79 -6.19
N LYS A 144 37.56 1.95 -7.50
CA LYS A 144 37.87 0.93 -8.51
C LYS A 144 39.23 0.37 -8.15
N LYS A 145 39.28 -0.87 -7.66
CA LYS A 145 40.54 -1.57 -7.43
C LYS A 145 41.20 -1.66 -8.80
N ASP A 146 42.17 -0.79 -9.03
CA ASP A 146 43.01 -0.83 -10.21
C ASP A 146 43.83 -2.12 -10.15
N TYR A 147 43.31 -3.16 -10.80
CA TYR A 147 44.05 -4.40 -11.06
C TYR A 147 45.00 -4.26 -12.26
N SER A 148 45.30 -3.03 -12.67
CA SER A 148 46.31 -2.75 -13.69
C SER A 148 47.68 -3.11 -13.12
N LEU A 149 48.27 -4.17 -13.67
CA LEU A 149 49.65 -4.54 -13.41
C LEU A 149 50.55 -3.36 -13.78
N LYS A 150 51.50 -3.03 -12.92
CA LYS A 150 52.57 -2.08 -13.26
C LYS A 150 53.41 -2.70 -14.38
N GLU A 151 53.87 -1.86 -15.32
CA GLU A 151 54.69 -2.27 -16.46
C GLU A 151 55.87 -3.14 -15.97
N GLY A 152 55.79 -4.46 -16.25
CA GLY A 152 56.80 -5.44 -15.83
C GLY A 152 56.32 -6.59 -14.93
N GLN A 153 55.06 -6.60 -14.46
CA GLN A 153 54.54 -7.72 -13.65
C GLN A 153 53.76 -8.74 -14.52
N THR A 154 54.31 -9.94 -14.69
CA THR A 154 53.71 -11.03 -15.48
C THR A 154 52.72 -11.85 -14.64
N ILE A 155 51.43 -11.86 -15.00
CA ILE A 155 50.45 -12.80 -14.41
C ILE A 155 50.63 -14.17 -15.05
N ASN A 156 51.05 -15.15 -14.24
CA ASN A 156 51.19 -16.53 -14.67
C ASN A 156 49.85 -17.26 -14.51
N ILE A 157 48.99 -17.22 -15.52
CA ILE A 157 47.71 -17.94 -15.52
C ILE A 157 47.95 -19.40 -15.90
N LYS A 158 47.79 -20.33 -14.95
CA LYS A 158 47.73 -21.77 -15.26
C LYS A 158 46.33 -22.10 -15.81
N ILE A 159 46.15 -21.97 -17.13
CA ILE A 159 44.97 -22.46 -17.84
C ILE A 159 45.06 -23.99 -17.90
N GLY A 160 44.32 -24.67 -17.02
CA GLY A 160 44.09 -26.11 -17.10
C GLY A 160 43.10 -26.43 -18.22
N ASN A 161 43.45 -27.43 -19.03
CA ASN A 161 42.68 -27.97 -20.15
C ASN A 161 41.17 -28.05 -19.88
N HIS A 162 40.37 -27.34 -20.68
CA HIS A 162 39.02 -27.80 -21.00
C HIS A 162 38.69 -27.55 -22.46
N ASN A 163 38.88 -28.61 -23.25
CA ASN A 163 38.18 -29.00 -24.47
C ASN A 163 37.71 -27.91 -25.44
N THR A 164 38.50 -27.81 -26.51
CA THR A 164 38.11 -27.53 -27.89
C THR A 164 36.68 -27.95 -28.26
N ARG A 165 35.86 -26.98 -28.67
CA ARG A 165 34.83 -27.19 -29.70
C ARG A 165 34.81 -26.03 -30.70
N ASN A 166 35.56 -26.24 -31.77
CA ASN A 166 35.28 -25.86 -33.16
C ASN A 166 34.30 -24.70 -33.39
N ILE A 167 34.85 -23.50 -33.62
CA ILE A 167 34.17 -22.47 -34.40
C ILE A 167 34.49 -22.77 -35.87
N HIS A 168 33.58 -23.49 -36.53
CA HIS A 168 33.59 -23.61 -37.98
C HIS A 168 33.06 -22.31 -38.59
N GLN A 169 33.96 -21.67 -39.34
CA GLN A 169 33.68 -20.62 -40.28
C GLN A 169 32.95 -21.23 -41.50
N SER A 170 31.79 -20.71 -41.89
CA SER A 170 31.36 -20.81 -43.29
C SER A 170 30.49 -19.62 -43.70
N LYS A 171 30.86 -19.08 -44.86
CA LYS A 171 30.17 -18.07 -45.64
C LYS A 171 28.90 -18.69 -46.24
N HIS A 172 27.79 -17.95 -46.31
CA HIS A 172 27.03 -17.88 -47.56
C HIS A 172 26.02 -16.73 -47.57
N THR A 173 26.06 -15.98 -48.67
CA THR A 173 24.98 -15.14 -49.20
C THR A 173 23.78 -16.00 -49.61
N LYS A 174 22.55 -15.47 -49.44
CA LYS A 174 21.46 -15.46 -50.43
C LYS A 174 20.17 -14.85 -49.86
N ASN A 175 19.58 -13.96 -50.66
CA ASN A 175 18.16 -13.59 -50.63
C ASN A 175 17.27 -14.83 -50.76
N ILE A 176 16.05 -14.80 -50.20
CA ILE A 176 14.76 -15.17 -50.82
C ILE A 176 13.65 -15.18 -49.76
N ASP A 177 12.52 -14.61 -50.15
CA ASP A 177 11.20 -14.63 -49.55
C ASP A 177 10.74 -15.96 -48.94
N GLY A 178 9.85 -15.86 -47.94
CA GLY A 178 8.77 -16.81 -47.78
C GLY A 178 8.85 -17.75 -46.58
N ASN A 179 8.06 -17.40 -45.57
CA ASN A 179 7.31 -18.31 -44.70
C ASN A 179 8.05 -19.08 -43.57
N ILE A 180 7.41 -19.00 -42.40
CA ILE A 180 7.44 -19.88 -41.20
C ILE A 180 8.68 -19.95 -40.28
N THR A 181 8.37 -19.77 -38.99
CA THR A 181 8.97 -20.32 -37.76
C THR A 181 10.15 -19.63 -37.05
N ALA A 182 9.91 -19.40 -35.74
CA ALA A 182 10.86 -19.35 -34.61
C ALA A 182 11.22 -17.98 -34.00
N VAL A 183 10.23 -17.32 -33.39
CA VAL A 183 10.44 -16.52 -32.17
C VAL A 183 10.14 -17.41 -30.95
N PRO A 184 10.97 -17.41 -29.88
CA PRO A 184 10.65 -18.20 -28.69
C PRO A 184 9.51 -17.49 -27.94
N LEU A 185 8.29 -17.96 -28.15
CA LEU A 185 7.14 -17.57 -27.33
C LEU A 185 7.33 -18.09 -25.90
N LEU A 186 7.26 -17.17 -24.94
CA LEU A 186 7.06 -17.47 -23.52
C LEU A 186 5.81 -18.36 -23.34
N PRO A 187 5.84 -19.35 -22.44
CA PRO A 187 4.67 -20.18 -22.20
C PRO A 187 3.52 -19.32 -21.65
N PRO A 188 2.29 -19.50 -22.17
CA PRO A 188 1.13 -18.79 -21.64
C PRO A 188 0.82 -19.24 -20.20
N PRO A 189 0.34 -18.33 -19.34
CA PRO A 189 -0.08 -18.66 -17.99
C PRO A 189 -1.25 -19.66 -18.02
N PRO A 190 -1.30 -20.60 -17.06
CA PRO A 190 -2.35 -21.62 -17.00
C PRO A 190 -3.72 -20.97 -16.83
N SER A 191 -4.57 -21.15 -17.84
CA SER A 191 -5.96 -20.71 -17.84
C SER A 191 -6.77 -21.54 -16.82
N ALA A 192 -7.60 -20.85 -16.05
CA ALA A 192 -8.45 -21.38 -14.99
C ALA A 192 -9.47 -22.39 -15.53
N ALA A 193 -9.16 -23.68 -15.45
CA ALA A 193 -10.12 -24.75 -15.76
C ALA A 193 -9.84 -26.07 -15.02
N PHE A 194 -9.60 -26.03 -13.70
CA PHE A 194 -9.62 -27.24 -12.86
C PHE A 194 -10.17 -26.94 -11.45
N ILE A 195 -11.44 -26.54 -11.37
CA ILE A 195 -12.25 -26.74 -10.16
C ILE A 195 -13.46 -27.58 -10.57
N ARG A 196 -13.25 -28.87 -10.79
CA ARG A 196 -14.35 -29.84 -10.84
C ARG A 196 -13.86 -31.26 -10.55
N LYS A 197 -13.53 -31.55 -9.28
CA LYS A 197 -13.89 -32.84 -8.64
C LYS A 197 -13.46 -32.91 -7.17
N LYS A 198 -14.40 -33.44 -6.37
CA LYS A 198 -14.28 -34.01 -5.02
C LYS A 198 -14.26 -33.05 -3.82
N GLN A 199 -15.45 -32.81 -3.28
CA GLN A 199 -15.83 -33.43 -1.99
C GLN A 199 -17.34 -33.24 -1.80
N ASN A 200 -18.12 -34.32 -1.94
CA ASN A 200 -19.41 -34.41 -1.28
C ASN A 200 -19.59 -35.87 -0.84
N SER A 201 -19.33 -36.09 0.45
CA SER A 201 -19.78 -37.26 1.19
C SER A 201 -20.43 -36.74 2.47
N GLN A 202 -21.72 -37.05 2.58
CA GLN A 202 -22.57 -37.06 3.78
C GLN A 202 -23.05 -35.71 4.34
N ARG A 203 -24.33 -35.40 4.09
CA ARG A 203 -25.40 -35.40 5.10
C ARG A 203 -26.78 -35.22 4.45
N THR A 204 -27.78 -35.80 5.12
CA THR A 204 -29.18 -36.06 4.75
C THR A 204 -30.04 -34.81 4.46
N PRO A 205 -31.10 -34.90 3.64
CA PRO A 205 -32.06 -33.81 3.46
C PRO A 205 -33.22 -33.89 4.48
N SER A 206 -33.49 -32.77 5.16
CA SER A 206 -34.77 -32.45 5.79
C SER A 206 -35.52 -31.45 4.89
N PRO A 207 -36.78 -31.70 4.51
CA PRO A 207 -37.55 -30.80 3.66
C PRO A 207 -38.38 -29.81 4.50
N ASN A 208 -38.46 -28.57 4.00
CA ASN A 208 -39.47 -27.52 4.23
C ASN A 208 -38.86 -26.19 4.70
N ASP A 209 -38.75 -25.24 3.78
CA ASP A 209 -39.58 -24.02 3.77
C ASP A 209 -38.94 -22.95 2.89
N PHE A 210 -39.44 -22.81 1.67
CA PHE A 210 -39.35 -21.58 0.88
C PHE A 210 -40.56 -21.50 -0.06
N SER A 211 -41.67 -21.03 0.51
CA SER A 211 -42.77 -20.31 -0.13
C SER A 211 -43.50 -19.67 1.05
N ASP A 212 -43.45 -18.36 1.27
CA ASP A 212 -44.37 -17.50 0.56
C ASP A 212 -43.98 -16.02 0.75
N PHE A 213 -44.05 -15.27 -0.33
CA PHE A 213 -43.78 -13.83 -0.40
C PHE A 213 -44.89 -13.22 -1.25
N SER A 214 -46.04 -12.94 -0.65
CA SER A 214 -47.04 -11.96 -1.10
C SER A 214 -48.23 -11.99 -0.15
N ASP A 215 -48.56 -10.86 0.47
CA ASP A 215 -49.83 -10.13 0.27
C ASP A 215 -50.66 -10.29 1.55
N PHE A 216 -51.43 -9.36 2.09
CA PHE A 216 -51.89 -8.05 1.66
C PHE A 216 -52.32 -7.34 2.96
N THR A 217 -52.09 -6.04 3.04
CA THR A 217 -52.68 -5.18 4.08
C THR A 217 -54.20 -5.22 3.99
N ASP A 218 -54.91 -5.50 5.08
CA ASP A 218 -56.23 -4.87 5.26
C ASP A 218 -56.59 -4.66 6.73
N SER A 219 -57.13 -3.48 6.98
CA SER A 219 -57.67 -3.01 8.25
C SER A 219 -59.16 -3.29 8.24
N THR A 220 -59.75 -3.75 9.35
CA THR A 220 -61.11 -3.43 9.84
C THR A 220 -61.43 -4.40 11.00
N ASN A 221 -61.58 -3.95 12.25
CA ASN A 221 -62.68 -3.25 12.91
C ASN A 221 -63.72 -4.22 13.54
N SER A 222 -64.18 -3.86 14.76
CA SER A 222 -65.34 -4.38 15.54
C SER A 222 -65.29 -5.85 16.00
N GLU A 223 -65.80 -6.30 17.15
CA GLU A 223 -66.52 -5.74 18.31
C GLU A 223 -66.56 -6.85 19.40
N THR A 224 -66.77 -6.43 20.65
CA THR A 224 -67.58 -7.07 21.73
C THR A 224 -68.05 -8.52 21.53
N LEU A 225 -67.84 -9.46 22.46
CA LEU A 225 -68.24 -9.52 23.89
C LEU A 225 -67.39 -10.56 24.62
#